data_AF-A0AAV5DJW6-F1
#
_entry.id   AF-A0AAV5DJW6-F1
#
_cell.length_a   1.000
_cell.length_b   1.000
_cell.length_c   1.000
_cell.angle_alpha   90.00
_cell.angle_beta   90.00
_cell.angle_gamma   90.00
#
_symmetry.space_group_name_H-M   'P 1'
#
loop_
_entity.id
_entity.type
_entity.pdbx_description
1 polymer ?
#
loop_
_entity_poly.entity_id
_entity_poly.type
_entity_poly.pdbx_seq_one_letter_code
_entity_poly.pdbx_strand_id
1 'polypeptide(L)'
;MDKWRRKQLHSHSYRVPDTFCGEVVVVVGCHESGKDIALDLCKVAMDVHISVKSVVDVAAGVPRAVSRHHNLHLHPQIKCLREDGTVVFADGSHLAADAIIYCTGYDYSFPFLDIGGAVTVDDDGGRVGPLFEHTFSPALAPELSFVGVPKKVVVPWFYELQARWVAQVLSGRRSLPPAEEMMRSVEEDRRAQEAAGVSNRLSHVLEDFECCEEFGEKHCAFPRLPEWKKELLLCAWSAPACQGSSPPGSCAVTVLEQNDGVGGQWLYDPKVDPGEPLGLAGVHSGIYASLRLIVPREVMSFSDFPFYPRDGGDGRRYPGHGEFLRYIREFCDVFGVMDAVRLNTTVLRVAAMANDGSLRWTVRSCTRRGENDDGHHGGKRCSTPLSSPSARMDNWRRRHLHSHSYRVPDSFRGEVVVAVGCHESGKDIAVDLSKVAMEVHISVKSVDDVAAGMRKTVSRHHNLHLRPQIDCLCEDGTVVFADGARVVGDSVIYCTGYDYSYPFLDTGGAVTVDDNRVGPLFKHTFPPALAPEHSFVGVPKKVVVPRFYEVQAKWVAQVLSGRRRLPLVEKMLSSVEEYHRTQEAAGVPKQFSHDLWTSR
;
A
#
# COMPACT_ATOMS: atom_id res chain seq x y z
N MET A 1 0.32 32.28 -33.19
CA MET A 1 -0.45 32.22 -31.94
C MET A 1 -0.69 33.62 -31.36
N ASP A 2 -0.20 34.68 -32.02
CA ASP A 2 -0.11 36.05 -31.49
C ASP A 2 -1.42 36.83 -31.41
N LYS A 3 -2.55 36.20 -31.76
CA LYS A 3 -3.88 36.82 -31.73
C LYS A 3 -4.62 36.54 -30.42
N TRP A 4 -4.24 35.53 -29.64
CA TRP A 4 -4.97 35.21 -28.42
C TRP A 4 -4.61 36.18 -27.28
N ARG A 5 -5.62 36.84 -26.69
CA ARG A 5 -5.43 37.85 -25.63
C ARG A 5 -5.75 37.36 -24.22
N ARG A 6 -6.33 36.17 -24.07
CA ARG A 6 -6.64 35.58 -22.75
C ARG A 6 -5.45 34.80 -22.20
N LYS A 7 -5.61 34.15 -21.04
CA LYS A 7 -4.54 33.46 -20.32
C LYS A 7 -3.92 32.35 -21.18
N GLN A 8 -2.60 32.34 -21.29
CA GLN A 8 -1.81 31.31 -21.95
C GLN A 8 -0.61 30.96 -21.07
N LEU A 9 -0.34 29.67 -20.90
CA LEU A 9 0.83 29.21 -20.16
C LEU A 9 1.30 27.86 -20.68
N HIS A 10 2.59 27.57 -20.47
CA HIS A 10 3.11 26.21 -20.62
C HIS A 10 2.87 25.41 -19.34
N SER A 11 2.81 24.08 -19.44
CA SER A 11 2.71 23.17 -18.29
C SER A 11 3.79 23.42 -17.23
N HIS A 12 4.97 23.89 -17.67
CA HIS A 12 6.05 24.35 -16.80
C HIS A 12 5.63 25.41 -15.77
N SER A 13 4.66 26.26 -16.10
CA SER A 13 4.19 27.37 -15.26
C SER A 13 2.92 27.00 -14.46
N TYR A 14 2.32 25.85 -14.71
CA TYR A 14 1.19 25.35 -13.93
C TYR A 14 1.65 24.99 -12.51
N ARG A 15 0.86 25.35 -11.48
CA ARG A 15 1.22 25.12 -10.07
C ARG A 15 0.06 24.51 -9.29
N VAL A 16 -1.12 25.13 -9.37
CA VAL A 16 -2.32 24.72 -8.65
C VAL A 16 -3.57 24.91 -9.52
N PRO A 17 -4.58 24.02 -9.40
CA PRO A 17 -5.79 24.08 -10.21
C PRO A 17 -6.68 25.26 -9.82
N ASP A 18 -6.67 25.70 -8.56
CA ASP A 18 -7.59 26.70 -7.99
C ASP A 18 -7.62 28.03 -8.76
N THR A 19 -6.51 28.39 -9.42
CA THR A 19 -6.42 29.60 -10.25
C THR A 19 -7.21 29.53 -11.55
N PHE A 20 -7.88 28.40 -11.82
CA PHE A 20 -8.75 28.14 -12.97
C PHE A 20 -10.18 27.79 -12.52
N CYS A 21 -10.54 28.06 -11.26
CA CYS A 21 -11.86 27.77 -10.74
C CYS A 21 -12.95 28.48 -11.56
N GLY A 22 -13.90 27.70 -12.09
CA GLY A 22 -14.98 28.21 -12.95
C GLY A 22 -14.56 28.66 -14.36
N GLU A 23 -13.30 28.44 -14.77
CA GLU A 23 -12.83 28.77 -16.12
C GLU A 23 -13.06 27.62 -17.12
N VAL A 24 -13.21 27.94 -18.41
CA VAL A 24 -13.08 26.96 -19.51
C VAL A 24 -11.62 26.88 -19.93
N VAL A 25 -11.00 25.72 -19.80
CA VAL A 25 -9.56 25.54 -20.03
C VAL A 25 -9.29 24.56 -21.17
N VAL A 26 -8.45 24.97 -22.13
CA VAL A 26 -7.96 24.09 -23.19
C VAL A 26 -6.54 23.61 -22.89
N VAL A 27 -6.35 22.29 -22.80
CA VAL A 27 -5.04 21.65 -22.63
C VAL A 27 -4.55 21.13 -23.99
N VAL A 28 -3.41 21.63 -24.47
CA VAL A 28 -2.85 21.28 -25.78
C VAL A 28 -1.79 20.20 -25.61
N GLY A 29 -2.11 18.98 -26.04
CA GLY A 29 -1.26 17.79 -25.88
C GLY A 29 -1.80 16.84 -24.80
N CYS A 30 -1.74 15.53 -25.08
CA CYS A 30 -2.30 14.48 -24.22
C CYS A 30 -1.29 13.38 -23.88
N HIS A 31 -0.02 13.76 -23.70
CA HIS A 31 0.97 12.92 -23.02
C HIS A 31 0.87 13.11 -21.51
N GLU A 32 1.84 12.61 -20.72
CA GLU A 32 1.76 12.55 -19.25
C GLU A 32 1.31 13.85 -18.59
N SER A 33 2.04 14.97 -18.78
CA SER A 33 1.65 16.25 -18.18
C SER A 33 0.29 16.78 -18.65
N GLY A 34 -0.10 16.49 -19.90
CA GLY A 34 -1.39 16.92 -20.43
C GLY A 34 -2.56 16.19 -19.79
N LYS A 35 -2.41 14.88 -19.57
CA LYS A 35 -3.41 14.06 -18.86
C LYS A 35 -3.53 14.48 -17.40
N ASP A 36 -2.40 14.59 -16.70
CA ASP A 36 -2.39 14.90 -15.27
C ASP A 36 -2.99 16.27 -14.98
N ILE A 37 -2.58 17.30 -15.74
CA ILE A 37 -3.12 18.65 -15.58
C ILE A 37 -4.61 18.69 -15.94
N ALA A 38 -5.04 17.99 -17.00
CA ALA A 38 -6.47 17.95 -17.34
C ALA A 38 -7.31 17.32 -16.22
N LEU A 39 -6.87 16.20 -15.64
CA LEU A 39 -7.56 15.54 -14.53
C LEU A 39 -7.54 16.38 -13.24
N ASP A 40 -6.45 17.10 -12.98
CA ASP A 40 -6.36 17.99 -11.83
C ASP A 40 -7.30 19.21 -11.97
N LEU A 41 -7.40 19.76 -13.17
CA LEU A 41 -8.33 20.85 -13.50
C LEU A 41 -9.80 20.44 -13.41
N CYS A 42 -10.15 19.18 -13.74
CA CYS A 42 -11.54 18.70 -13.68
C CYS A 42 -12.18 18.87 -12.30
N LYS A 43 -11.38 19.04 -11.24
CA LYS A 43 -11.84 19.25 -9.86
C LYS A 43 -12.41 20.65 -9.60
N VAL A 44 -12.02 21.66 -10.39
CA VAL A 44 -12.35 23.08 -10.11
C VAL A 44 -12.75 23.90 -11.34
N ALA A 45 -12.28 23.54 -12.53
CA ALA A 45 -12.60 24.22 -13.77
C ALA A 45 -14.06 23.94 -14.18
N MET A 46 -14.68 24.90 -14.89
CA MET A 46 -16.04 24.70 -15.40
C MET A 46 -16.05 23.60 -16.47
N ASP A 47 -15.16 23.73 -17.46
CA ASP A 47 -14.98 22.73 -18.53
C ASP A 47 -13.51 22.62 -18.92
N VAL A 48 -13.06 21.40 -19.21
CA VAL A 48 -11.69 21.07 -19.61
C VAL A 48 -11.69 20.40 -20.97
N HIS A 49 -10.91 20.93 -21.90
CA HIS A 49 -10.86 20.47 -23.29
C HIS A 49 -9.43 20.08 -23.67
N ILE A 50 -9.20 18.80 -23.97
CA ILE A 50 -7.90 18.31 -24.43
C ILE A 50 -7.86 18.35 -25.96
N SER A 51 -6.86 19.00 -26.55
CA SER A 51 -6.60 18.98 -27.99
C SER A 51 -5.42 18.06 -28.33
N VAL A 52 -5.61 17.17 -29.30
CA VAL A 52 -4.60 16.18 -29.74
C VAL A 52 -4.35 16.23 -31.25
N LYS A 53 -3.12 15.91 -31.69
CA LYS A 53 -2.76 15.88 -33.12
C LYS A 53 -3.51 14.80 -33.91
N SER A 54 -3.73 13.65 -33.28
CA SER A 54 -4.51 12.54 -33.83
C SER A 54 -5.41 12.03 -32.71
N VAL A 55 -6.72 12.01 -32.96
CA VAL A 55 -7.71 11.45 -32.02
C VAL A 55 -7.67 9.91 -32.03
N VAL A 56 -7.12 9.31 -33.10
CA VAL A 56 -6.99 7.86 -33.28
C VAL A 56 -5.80 7.30 -32.48
N ASP A 57 -4.72 8.08 -32.32
CA ASP A 57 -3.50 7.68 -31.61
C ASP A 57 -3.52 8.00 -30.11
N VAL A 58 -4.71 8.32 -29.59
CA VAL A 58 -4.87 8.65 -28.17
C VAL A 58 -4.80 7.36 -27.35
N ALA A 59 -3.88 7.33 -26.37
CA ALA A 59 -3.72 6.20 -25.45
C ALA A 59 -5.07 5.78 -24.83
N ALA A 60 -5.30 4.47 -24.72
CA ALA A 60 -6.59 3.86 -24.32
C ALA A 60 -7.23 4.39 -23.02
N GLY A 61 -6.49 5.11 -22.17
CA GLY A 61 -6.98 5.72 -20.93
C GLY A 61 -7.77 7.03 -21.11
N VAL A 62 -7.48 7.82 -22.14
CA VAL A 62 -8.07 9.18 -22.28
C VAL A 62 -9.55 9.14 -22.69
N PRO A 63 -10.00 8.28 -23.64
CA PRO A 63 -11.43 8.14 -23.92
C PRO A 63 -12.23 7.68 -22.70
N ARG A 64 -11.61 6.90 -21.79
CA ARG A 64 -12.22 6.46 -20.54
C ARG A 64 -12.27 7.58 -19.50
N ALA A 65 -11.21 8.36 -19.35
CA ALA A 65 -11.24 9.55 -18.49
C ALA A 65 -12.35 10.52 -18.92
N VAL A 66 -12.47 10.79 -20.23
CA VAL A 66 -13.57 11.58 -20.81
C VAL A 66 -14.94 11.00 -20.46
N SER A 67 -15.11 9.67 -20.46
CA SER A 67 -16.40 9.06 -20.07
C SER A 67 -16.73 9.16 -18.58
N ARG A 68 -15.73 9.36 -17.71
CA ARG A 68 -15.89 9.45 -16.24
C ARG A 68 -16.09 10.87 -15.74
N HIS A 69 -15.64 11.87 -16.49
CA HIS A 69 -15.70 13.27 -16.12
C HIS A 69 -16.62 14.01 -17.09
N HIS A 70 -17.77 14.48 -16.59
CA HIS A 70 -18.79 15.15 -17.40
C HIS A 70 -18.31 16.47 -18.01
N ASN A 71 -17.30 17.10 -17.42
CA ASN A 71 -16.68 18.37 -17.82
C ASN A 71 -15.32 18.18 -18.52
N LEU A 72 -15.02 16.97 -19.03
CA LEU A 72 -13.78 16.69 -19.77
C LEU A 72 -14.09 16.28 -21.20
N HIS A 73 -13.51 16.98 -22.17
CA HIS A 73 -13.80 16.78 -23.58
C HIS A 73 -12.52 16.60 -24.41
N LEU A 74 -12.60 15.78 -25.45
CA LEU A 74 -11.49 15.55 -26.38
C LEU A 74 -11.79 16.19 -27.74
N HIS A 75 -10.80 16.90 -28.28
CA HIS A 75 -10.90 17.66 -29.52
C HIS A 75 -9.70 17.35 -30.43
N PRO A 76 -9.86 17.42 -31.76
CA PRO A 76 -8.73 17.33 -32.68
C PRO A 76 -7.83 18.56 -32.57
N GLN A 77 -6.76 18.58 -33.36
CA GLN A 77 -5.75 19.63 -33.30
C GLN A 77 -6.38 21.02 -33.49
N ILE A 78 -5.92 22.00 -32.70
CA ILE A 78 -6.32 23.40 -32.88
C ILE A 78 -5.89 23.86 -34.27
N LYS A 79 -6.87 24.35 -35.05
CA LYS A 79 -6.66 24.98 -36.36
C LYS A 79 -6.22 26.44 -36.21
N CYS A 80 -6.93 27.22 -35.38
CA CYS A 80 -6.55 28.60 -35.09
C CYS A 80 -7.14 29.11 -33.78
N LEU A 81 -6.51 30.16 -33.24
CA LEU A 81 -6.94 30.91 -32.07
C LEU A 81 -7.39 32.31 -32.50
N ARG A 82 -8.57 32.76 -32.05
CA ARG A 82 -9.14 34.07 -32.37
C ARG A 82 -8.94 35.08 -31.22
N GLU A 83 -9.00 36.37 -31.55
CA GLU A 83 -8.80 37.46 -30.58
C GLU A 83 -9.92 37.54 -29.52
N ASP A 84 -11.13 37.09 -29.87
CA ASP A 84 -12.30 37.09 -28.99
C ASP A 84 -12.28 35.99 -27.91
N GLY A 85 -11.27 35.11 -27.94
CA GLY A 85 -11.19 33.94 -27.05
C GLY A 85 -11.79 32.66 -27.63
N THR A 86 -12.11 32.64 -28.92
CA THR A 86 -12.57 31.42 -29.57
C THR A 86 -11.40 30.53 -30.03
N VAL A 87 -11.45 29.26 -29.63
CA VAL A 87 -10.56 28.18 -30.11
C VAL A 87 -11.29 27.43 -31.22
N VAL A 88 -10.67 27.32 -32.39
CA VAL A 88 -11.22 26.59 -33.55
C VAL A 88 -10.39 25.34 -33.80
N PHE A 89 -11.04 24.18 -33.83
CA PHE A 89 -10.40 22.88 -34.04
C PHE A 89 -10.42 22.46 -35.52
N ALA A 90 -9.63 21.45 -35.87
CA ALA A 90 -9.44 21.00 -37.25
C ALA A 90 -10.72 20.46 -37.92
N ASP A 91 -11.65 19.92 -37.14
CA ASP A 91 -12.97 19.44 -37.60
C ASP A 91 -14.00 20.57 -37.80
N GLY A 92 -13.63 21.82 -37.52
CA GLY A 92 -14.50 22.99 -37.62
C GLY A 92 -15.32 23.29 -36.36
N SER A 93 -15.27 22.42 -35.34
CA SER A 93 -15.83 22.72 -34.03
C SER A 93 -15.08 23.88 -33.37
N HIS A 94 -15.76 24.60 -32.49
CA HIS A 94 -15.18 25.76 -31.81
C HIS A 94 -15.83 26.00 -30.46
N LEU A 95 -15.08 26.62 -29.54
CA LEU A 95 -15.55 27.01 -28.22
C LEU A 95 -14.85 28.28 -27.74
N ALA A 96 -15.48 29.01 -26.82
CA ALA A 96 -14.82 30.10 -26.11
C ALA A 96 -14.08 29.52 -24.89
N ALA A 97 -12.79 29.82 -24.75
CA ALA A 97 -11.99 29.39 -23.60
C ALA A 97 -11.38 30.58 -22.88
N ASP A 98 -11.20 30.44 -21.56
CA ASP A 98 -10.61 31.46 -20.71
C ASP A 98 -9.08 31.30 -20.62
N ALA A 99 -8.61 30.05 -20.68
CA ALA A 99 -7.19 29.74 -20.63
C ALA A 99 -6.77 28.63 -21.60
N ILE A 100 -5.51 28.70 -22.04
CA ILE A 100 -4.85 27.62 -22.80
C ILE A 100 -3.58 27.20 -22.06
N ILE A 101 -3.43 25.89 -21.83
CA ILE A 101 -2.24 25.28 -21.23
C ILE A 101 -1.54 24.42 -22.28
N TYR A 102 -0.31 24.77 -22.63
CA TYR A 102 0.51 24.02 -23.56
C TYR A 102 1.24 22.89 -22.83
N CYS A 103 0.91 21.65 -23.18
CA CYS A 103 1.54 20.42 -22.70
C CYS A 103 2.30 19.74 -23.85
N THR A 104 3.07 20.53 -24.59
CA THR A 104 3.70 20.17 -25.87
C THR A 104 5.10 19.60 -25.74
N GLY A 105 5.65 19.51 -24.53
CA GLY A 105 7.00 19.02 -24.25
C GLY A 105 8.01 20.14 -24.04
N TYR A 106 9.29 19.76 -24.00
CA TYR A 106 10.41 20.66 -23.75
C TYR A 106 11.50 20.47 -24.80
N ASP A 107 12.07 21.60 -25.23
CA ASP A 107 13.25 21.65 -26.09
C ASP A 107 14.52 21.62 -25.24
N TYR A 108 15.58 21.02 -25.75
CA TYR A 108 16.90 21.10 -25.12
C TYR A 108 17.50 22.48 -25.35
N SER A 109 18.18 23.02 -24.33
CA SER A 109 18.89 24.28 -24.45
C SER A 109 20.04 24.33 -23.46
N PHE A 110 21.25 24.58 -23.97
CA PHE A 110 22.47 24.75 -23.18
C PHE A 110 23.15 26.08 -23.55
N PRO A 111 22.50 27.23 -23.31
CA PRO A 111 23.00 28.54 -23.76
C PRO A 111 24.31 28.96 -23.08
N PHE A 112 24.69 28.26 -22.02
CA PHE A 112 25.92 28.46 -21.26
C PHE A 112 27.10 27.62 -21.78
N LEU A 113 26.87 26.67 -22.69
CA LEU A 113 27.88 25.71 -23.13
C LEU A 113 28.46 26.12 -24.49
N ASP A 114 29.54 26.89 -24.46
CA ASP A 114 30.33 27.24 -25.66
C ASP A 114 31.48 26.25 -25.85
N ILE A 115 31.29 25.31 -26.77
CA ILE A 115 32.22 24.21 -27.06
C ILE A 115 32.55 24.11 -28.56
N GLY A 116 32.47 25.24 -29.28
CA GLY A 116 32.84 25.30 -30.70
C GLY A 116 32.04 24.36 -31.61
N GLY A 117 30.80 24.02 -31.24
CA GLY A 117 29.94 23.11 -31.99
C GLY A 117 30.25 21.62 -31.81
N ALA A 118 31.10 21.23 -30.85
CA ALA A 118 31.42 19.83 -30.58
C ALA A 118 30.20 19.00 -30.13
N VAL A 119 29.22 19.65 -29.50
CA VAL A 119 27.86 19.12 -29.30
C VAL A 119 26.88 20.26 -29.62
N THR A 120 25.82 19.94 -30.35
CA THR A 120 24.80 20.88 -30.80
C THR A 120 23.42 20.39 -30.39
N VAL A 121 22.49 21.34 -30.27
CA VAL A 121 21.06 21.05 -30.28
C VAL A 121 20.56 21.36 -31.70
N ASP A 122 19.77 20.48 -32.29
CA ASP A 122 19.22 20.70 -33.62
C ASP A 122 18.23 21.88 -33.66
N ASP A 123 17.91 22.36 -34.87
CA ASP A 123 17.08 23.55 -35.07
C ASP A 123 15.66 23.42 -34.47
N ASP A 124 15.15 22.19 -34.37
CA ASP A 124 13.84 21.88 -33.79
C ASP A 124 13.86 21.66 -32.25
N GLY A 125 15.04 21.83 -31.62
CA GLY A 125 15.25 21.70 -30.17
C GLY A 125 15.13 20.26 -29.64
N GLY A 126 15.03 19.28 -30.54
CA GLY A 126 14.63 17.91 -30.26
C GLY A 126 15.76 16.95 -29.93
N ARG A 127 16.98 17.24 -30.39
CA ARG A 127 18.13 16.32 -30.32
C ARG A 127 19.39 17.02 -29.85
N VAL A 128 20.16 16.34 -29.00
CA VAL A 128 21.49 16.74 -28.52
C VAL A 128 22.53 15.79 -29.11
N GLY A 129 23.48 16.29 -29.88
CA GLY A 129 24.46 15.41 -30.53
C GLY A 129 25.67 16.11 -31.13
N PRO A 130 26.72 15.36 -31.47
CA PRO A 130 26.85 13.90 -31.36
C PRO A 130 27.11 13.41 -29.92
N LEU A 131 26.43 12.33 -29.51
CA LEU A 131 26.61 11.70 -28.19
C LEU A 131 26.67 10.17 -28.32
N PHE A 132 27.82 9.58 -27.98
CA PHE A 132 27.99 8.13 -27.86
C PHE A 132 27.15 7.61 -26.69
N GLU A 133 26.27 6.64 -26.99
CA GLU A 133 25.36 6.02 -26.02
C GLU A 133 24.59 7.08 -25.19
N HIS A 134 24.20 8.18 -25.85
CA HIS A 134 23.52 9.35 -25.28
C HIS A 134 24.21 10.02 -24.07
N THR A 135 25.50 9.74 -23.85
CA THR A 135 26.22 10.12 -22.62
C THR A 135 27.51 10.88 -22.91
N PHE A 136 28.37 10.40 -23.81
CA PHE A 136 29.70 10.98 -24.03
C PHE A 136 29.78 11.72 -25.36
N SER A 137 30.32 12.95 -25.35
CA SER A 137 30.70 13.62 -26.60
C SER A 137 31.96 12.95 -27.16
N PRO A 138 31.96 12.36 -28.36
CA PRO A 138 33.15 11.67 -28.86
C PRO A 138 34.40 12.54 -28.97
N ALA A 139 34.22 13.86 -29.16
CA ALA A 139 35.32 14.82 -29.28
C ALA A 139 35.84 15.34 -27.94
N LEU A 140 35.05 15.25 -26.86
CA LEU A 140 35.32 15.90 -25.57
C LEU A 140 35.27 14.93 -24.38
N ALA A 141 35.16 13.63 -24.63
CA ALA A 141 35.10 12.64 -23.57
C ALA A 141 36.51 12.27 -23.06
N PRO A 142 36.70 12.09 -21.75
CA PRO A 142 35.66 12.13 -20.69
C PRO A 142 35.40 13.51 -20.06
N GLU A 143 36.09 14.57 -20.50
CA GLU A 143 36.07 15.91 -19.91
C GLU A 143 34.66 16.54 -19.91
N LEU A 144 33.84 16.22 -20.90
CA LEU A 144 32.43 16.61 -20.98
C LEU A 144 31.53 15.39 -21.21
N SER A 145 30.61 15.17 -20.27
CA SER A 145 29.63 14.10 -20.30
C SER A 145 28.24 14.63 -19.96
N PHE A 146 27.20 14.01 -20.52
CA PHE A 146 25.82 14.41 -20.35
C PHE A 146 25.04 13.34 -19.60
N VAL A 147 24.41 13.73 -18.49
CA VAL A 147 23.49 12.87 -17.72
C VAL A 147 22.09 13.45 -17.86
N GLY A 148 21.14 12.61 -18.21
CA GLY A 148 19.73 12.97 -18.29
C GLY A 148 19.25 13.50 -19.63
N VAL A 149 20.01 13.28 -20.71
CA VAL A 149 19.53 13.53 -22.07
C VAL A 149 18.40 12.56 -22.44
N PRO A 150 18.46 11.24 -22.17
CA PRO A 150 17.39 10.33 -22.55
C PRO A 150 16.03 10.63 -21.92
N LYS A 151 14.99 10.55 -22.75
CA LYS A 151 13.56 10.72 -22.42
C LYS A 151 12.88 9.35 -22.38
N LYS A 152 11.77 9.28 -21.65
CA LYS A 152 11.00 8.04 -21.42
C LYS A 152 11.83 6.87 -20.85
N VAL A 153 12.80 7.18 -20.00
CA VAL A 153 13.52 6.22 -19.14
C VAL A 153 13.02 6.23 -17.70
N VAL A 154 13.35 5.22 -16.91
CA VAL A 154 13.18 5.24 -15.44
C VAL A 154 14.20 6.20 -14.85
N VAL A 155 13.83 7.47 -14.72
CA VAL A 155 14.74 8.60 -14.46
C VAL A 155 15.75 8.36 -13.33
N PRO A 156 15.34 8.01 -12.08
CA PRO A 156 16.32 7.82 -11.00
C PRO A 156 17.32 6.71 -11.28
N TRP A 157 16.88 5.63 -11.93
CA TRP A 157 17.71 4.46 -12.19
C TRP A 157 18.64 4.68 -13.38
N PHE A 158 18.11 5.15 -14.51
CA PHE A 158 18.91 5.35 -15.71
C PHE A 158 19.94 6.47 -15.52
N TYR A 159 19.60 7.54 -14.81
CA TYR A 159 20.54 8.64 -14.57
C TYR A 159 21.64 8.21 -13.58
N GLU A 160 21.34 7.32 -12.64
CA GLU A 160 22.36 6.68 -11.80
C GLU A 160 23.33 5.84 -12.65
N LEU A 161 22.82 5.07 -13.63
CA LEU A 161 23.68 4.30 -14.54
C LEU A 161 24.61 5.21 -15.33
N GLN A 162 24.09 6.28 -15.94
CA GLN A 162 24.94 7.26 -16.66
C GLN A 162 25.99 7.88 -15.73
N ALA A 163 25.58 8.35 -14.55
CA ALA A 163 26.48 8.97 -13.58
C ALA A 163 27.58 8.01 -13.08
N ARG A 164 27.24 6.74 -12.84
CA ARG A 164 28.20 5.71 -12.43
C ARG A 164 29.17 5.38 -13.54
N TRP A 165 28.70 5.27 -14.79
CA TRP A 165 29.59 5.04 -15.92
C TRP A 165 30.58 6.19 -16.09
N VAL A 166 30.11 7.44 -16.05
CA VAL A 166 30.96 8.64 -16.05
C VAL A 166 31.98 8.59 -14.91
N ALA A 167 31.56 8.28 -13.68
CA ALA A 167 32.48 8.16 -12.54
C ALA A 167 33.52 7.03 -12.71
N GLN A 168 33.14 5.89 -13.30
CA GLN A 168 34.07 4.80 -13.59
C GLN A 168 35.12 5.19 -14.64
N VAL A 169 34.72 5.94 -15.66
CA VAL A 169 35.64 6.46 -16.68
C VAL A 169 36.59 7.49 -16.07
N LEU A 170 36.06 8.49 -15.34
CA LEU A 170 36.87 9.51 -14.69
C LEU A 170 37.84 8.95 -13.64
N SER A 171 37.49 7.84 -12.98
CA SER A 171 38.36 7.16 -12.01
C SER A 171 39.34 6.17 -12.63
N GLY A 172 39.35 6.03 -13.96
CA GLY A 172 40.20 5.06 -14.67
C GLY A 172 39.81 3.59 -14.45
N ARG A 173 38.70 3.32 -13.76
CA ARG A 173 38.17 1.95 -13.56
C ARG A 173 37.61 1.36 -14.86
N ARG A 174 37.32 2.20 -15.85
CA ARG A 174 36.82 1.81 -17.15
C ARG A 174 37.36 2.72 -18.24
N SER A 175 37.72 2.18 -19.39
CA SER A 175 38.12 2.95 -20.57
C SER A 175 36.95 3.16 -21.52
N LEU A 176 36.95 4.29 -22.24
CA LEU A 176 36.09 4.51 -23.40
C LEU A 176 36.77 3.98 -24.66
N PRO A 177 36.01 3.60 -25.70
CA PRO A 177 36.56 3.36 -27.03
C PRO A 177 37.23 4.61 -27.60
N PRO A 178 38.08 4.48 -28.64
CA PRO A 178 38.63 5.64 -29.35
C PRO A 178 37.54 6.54 -29.92
N ALA A 179 37.80 7.85 -30.00
CA ALA A 179 36.85 8.86 -30.49
C ALA A 179 36.25 8.52 -31.87
N GLU A 180 37.05 7.95 -32.77
CA GLU A 180 36.59 7.52 -34.10
C GLU A 180 35.55 6.39 -34.05
N GLU A 181 35.70 5.46 -33.11
CA GLU A 181 34.76 4.36 -32.91
C GLU A 181 33.46 4.86 -32.28
N MET A 182 33.57 5.74 -31.28
CA MET A 182 32.42 6.41 -30.69
C MET A 182 31.63 7.21 -31.75
N MET A 183 32.31 7.97 -32.61
CA MET A 183 31.67 8.70 -33.72
C MET A 183 31.00 7.77 -34.74
N ARG A 184 31.63 6.63 -35.06
CA ARG A 184 31.04 5.65 -35.98
C ARG A 184 29.73 5.09 -35.42
N SER A 185 29.70 4.75 -34.14
CA SER A 185 28.50 4.27 -33.46
C SER A 185 27.38 5.33 -33.47
N VAL A 186 27.71 6.60 -33.23
CA VAL A 186 26.73 7.70 -33.29
C VAL A 186 26.11 7.84 -34.69
N GLU A 187 26.94 7.75 -35.73
CA GLU A 187 26.49 7.86 -37.12
C GLU A 187 25.65 6.65 -37.56
N GLU A 188 25.99 5.45 -37.10
CA GLU A 188 25.20 4.23 -37.34
C GLU A 188 23.81 4.32 -36.69
N ASP A 189 23.74 4.73 -35.42
CA ASP A 189 22.46 4.96 -34.73
C ASP A 189 21.64 6.03 -35.43
N ARG A 190 22.27 7.15 -35.84
CA ARG A 190 21.60 8.21 -36.61
C ARG A 190 20.98 7.66 -37.90
N ARG A 191 21.73 6.89 -38.68
CA ARG A 191 21.22 6.29 -39.93
C ARG A 191 20.10 5.30 -39.68
N ALA A 192 20.19 4.51 -38.61
CA ALA A 192 19.14 3.57 -38.23
C ALA A 192 17.83 4.30 -37.87
N GLN A 193 17.91 5.37 -37.07
CA GLN A 193 16.76 6.21 -36.71
C GLN A 193 16.15 6.89 -37.94
N GLU A 194 16.96 7.41 -38.86
CA GLU A 194 16.50 8.02 -40.10
C GLU A 194 15.81 7.00 -41.02
N ALA A 195 16.39 5.81 -41.17
CA ALA A 195 15.79 4.72 -41.94
C ALA A 195 14.46 4.25 -41.35
N ALA A 196 14.31 4.33 -40.03
CA ALA A 196 13.06 4.02 -39.31
C ALA A 196 12.05 5.19 -39.31
N GLY A 197 12.39 6.35 -39.89
CA GLY A 197 11.51 7.52 -39.94
C GLY A 197 11.29 8.19 -38.58
N VAL A 198 12.21 7.99 -37.63
CA VAL A 198 12.13 8.57 -36.28
C VAL A 198 12.41 10.08 -36.37
N SER A 199 11.47 10.90 -35.88
CA SER A 199 11.67 12.35 -35.77
C SER A 199 12.81 12.68 -34.81
N ASN A 200 13.58 13.74 -35.09
CA ASN A 200 14.67 14.20 -34.20
C ASN A 200 14.23 14.40 -32.74
N ARG A 201 12.98 14.82 -32.50
CA ARG A 201 12.42 14.99 -31.14
C ARG A 201 12.32 13.68 -30.35
N LEU A 202 12.38 12.55 -31.04
CA LEU A 202 12.33 11.20 -30.49
C LEU A 202 13.71 10.52 -30.52
N SER A 203 14.78 11.17 -31.00
CA SER A 203 16.13 10.58 -31.11
C SER A 203 16.77 10.18 -29.78
N HIS A 204 16.25 10.68 -28.65
CA HIS A 204 16.68 10.33 -27.30
C HIS A 204 15.59 9.60 -26.51
N VAL A 205 14.54 9.11 -27.17
CA VAL A 205 13.46 8.36 -26.52
C VAL A 205 13.85 6.89 -26.45
N LEU A 206 14.09 6.40 -25.24
CA LEU A 206 14.39 4.99 -24.96
C LEU A 206 13.15 4.35 -24.35
N GLU A 207 12.19 3.98 -25.20
CA GLU A 207 10.87 3.45 -24.79
C GLU A 207 10.90 2.01 -24.26
N ASP A 208 12.07 1.36 -24.28
CA ASP A 208 12.24 -0.04 -23.91
C ASP A 208 13.07 -0.21 -22.62
N PHE A 209 12.50 -0.93 -21.65
CA PHE A 209 13.19 -1.32 -20.42
C PHE A 209 14.39 -2.22 -20.72
N GLU A 210 14.32 -3.05 -21.78
CA GLU A 210 15.42 -3.92 -22.19
C GLU A 210 16.64 -3.10 -22.62
N CYS A 211 16.43 -2.03 -23.38
CA CYS A 211 17.50 -1.11 -23.78
C CYS A 211 18.22 -0.50 -22.55
N CYS A 212 17.47 -0.13 -21.50
CA CYS A 212 18.05 0.41 -20.28
C CYS A 212 18.84 -0.65 -19.47
N GLU A 213 18.39 -1.91 -19.47
CA GLU A 213 19.09 -3.01 -18.83
C GLU A 213 20.36 -3.42 -19.58
N GLU A 214 20.29 -3.51 -20.90
CA GLU A 214 21.44 -3.76 -21.76
C GLU A 214 22.51 -2.68 -21.56
N PHE A 215 22.10 -1.41 -21.45
CA PHE A 215 23.01 -0.32 -21.11
C PHE A 215 23.69 -0.53 -19.75
N GLY A 216 22.93 -0.88 -18.70
CA GLY A 216 23.46 -1.13 -17.36
C GLY A 216 24.39 -2.34 -17.27
N GLU A 217 24.04 -3.42 -17.97
CA GLU A 217 24.83 -4.65 -18.07
C GLU A 217 26.13 -4.41 -18.84
N LYS A 218 26.04 -3.81 -20.03
CA LYS A 218 27.18 -3.47 -20.89
C LYS A 218 28.11 -2.49 -20.19
N HIS A 219 27.61 -1.42 -19.57
CA HIS A 219 28.43 -0.27 -19.16
C HIS A 219 28.70 -0.11 -17.65
N CYS A 220 27.96 -0.77 -16.76
CA CYS A 220 28.09 -0.53 -15.31
C CYS A 220 28.25 -1.79 -14.44
N ALA A 221 28.23 -3.00 -15.02
CA ALA A 221 28.13 -4.27 -14.28
C ALA A 221 26.98 -4.24 -13.25
N PHE A 222 25.88 -3.56 -13.62
CA PHE A 222 24.74 -3.34 -12.77
C PHE A 222 23.80 -4.55 -12.87
N PRO A 223 23.30 -5.10 -11.75
CA PRO A 223 22.38 -6.23 -11.80
C PRO A 223 21.07 -5.81 -12.47
N ARG A 224 20.54 -6.68 -13.34
CA ARG A 224 19.21 -6.52 -13.94
C ARG A 224 18.17 -6.24 -12.86
N LEU A 225 17.21 -5.39 -13.18
CA LEU A 225 16.10 -5.12 -12.27
C LEU A 225 15.36 -6.44 -12.04
N PRO A 226 15.11 -6.84 -10.78
CA PRO A 226 14.27 -7.99 -10.51
C PRO A 226 12.92 -7.83 -11.23
N GLU A 227 12.40 -8.89 -11.83
CA GLU A 227 11.19 -8.86 -12.67
C GLU A 227 10.00 -8.18 -11.97
N TRP A 228 9.85 -8.40 -10.66
CA TRP A 228 8.80 -7.76 -9.87
C TRP A 228 8.94 -6.23 -9.78
N LYS A 229 10.16 -5.67 -9.81
CA LYS A 229 10.37 -4.21 -9.88
C LYS A 229 10.03 -3.67 -11.26
N LYS A 230 10.30 -4.43 -12.33
CA LYS A 230 9.90 -4.06 -13.69
C LYS A 230 8.40 -4.01 -13.83
N GLU A 231 7.71 -5.02 -13.33
CA GLU A 231 6.24 -5.04 -13.29
C GLU A 231 5.69 -3.81 -12.53
N LEU A 232 6.27 -3.46 -11.38
CA LEU A 232 5.86 -2.26 -10.64
C LEU A 232 6.12 -0.96 -11.41
N LEU A 233 7.29 -0.84 -12.06
CA LEU A 233 7.64 0.34 -12.85
C LEU A 233 6.76 0.45 -14.10
N LEU A 234 6.46 -0.65 -14.79
CA LEU A 234 5.52 -0.70 -15.91
C LEU A 234 4.10 -0.37 -15.45
N CYS A 235 3.65 -0.89 -14.31
CA CYS A 235 2.36 -0.52 -13.72
C CYS A 235 2.29 0.97 -13.35
N ALA A 236 3.35 1.54 -12.81
CA ALA A 236 3.44 2.97 -12.48
C ALA A 236 3.51 3.86 -13.74
N TRP A 237 4.26 3.44 -14.76
CA TRP A 237 4.36 4.12 -16.05
C TRP A 237 3.02 4.15 -16.79
N SER A 238 2.28 3.04 -16.68
CA SER A 238 0.97 2.90 -17.28
C SER A 238 -0.13 3.52 -16.42
N ALA A 239 0.16 4.01 -15.21
CA ALA A 239 -0.84 4.35 -14.20
C ALA A 239 -1.90 5.38 -14.64
N PRO A 240 -1.59 6.45 -15.40
CA PRO A 240 -2.64 7.35 -15.91
C PRO A 240 -3.54 6.67 -16.96
N ALA A 241 -3.03 5.67 -17.69
CA ALA A 241 -3.82 4.85 -18.62
C ALA A 241 -4.50 3.64 -17.95
N CYS A 242 -3.96 3.20 -16.81
CA CYS A 242 -4.37 2.01 -16.08
C CYS A 242 -5.33 2.27 -14.92
N GLN A 243 -5.78 3.51 -14.70
CA GLN A 243 -6.95 3.78 -13.86
C GLN A 243 -8.26 3.14 -14.38
N GLY A 244 -8.22 2.35 -15.46
CA GLY A 244 -9.34 1.49 -15.82
C GLY A 244 -9.02 0.27 -16.70
N SER A 245 -7.80 0.08 -17.19
CA SER A 245 -7.44 -1.16 -17.90
C SER A 245 -6.97 -2.22 -16.92
N SER A 246 -7.96 -2.82 -16.27
CA SER A 246 -7.98 -4.26 -16.10
C SER A 246 -7.24 -4.96 -17.25
N PRO A 247 -6.09 -5.64 -17.02
CA PRO A 247 -5.45 -6.42 -18.07
C PRO A 247 -6.44 -7.45 -18.60
N PRO A 248 -6.34 -7.87 -19.87
CA PRO A 248 -7.15 -8.97 -20.39
C PRO A 248 -6.98 -10.18 -19.46
N GLY A 249 -8.08 -10.55 -18.77
CA GLY A 249 -8.07 -11.48 -17.63
C GLY A 249 -8.47 -10.88 -16.26
N SER A 250 -8.92 -9.63 -16.17
CA SER A 250 -9.37 -9.06 -14.89
C SER A 250 -10.59 -9.80 -14.34
N CYS A 251 -10.42 -10.44 -13.20
CA CYS A 251 -11.52 -10.92 -12.40
C CYS A 251 -12.28 -9.70 -11.85
N ALA A 252 -13.60 -9.65 -11.99
CA ALA A 252 -14.40 -8.64 -11.31
C ALA A 252 -14.24 -8.85 -9.80
N VAL A 253 -13.75 -7.84 -9.08
CA VAL A 253 -13.49 -7.92 -7.63
C VAL A 253 -14.69 -7.34 -6.88
N THR A 254 -15.13 -8.01 -5.83
CA THR A 254 -16.10 -7.49 -4.86
C THR A 254 -15.57 -7.74 -3.46
N VAL A 255 -15.49 -6.69 -2.65
CA VAL A 255 -15.08 -6.73 -1.24
C VAL A 255 -16.31 -6.48 -0.38
N LEU A 256 -16.52 -7.33 0.63
CA LEU A 256 -17.64 -7.23 1.57
C LEU A 256 -17.09 -6.82 2.94
N GLU A 257 -17.43 -5.62 3.41
CA GLU A 257 -16.98 -5.07 4.69
C GLU A 257 -18.17 -4.90 5.61
N GLN A 258 -18.10 -5.47 6.81
CA GLN A 258 -19.21 -5.47 7.76
C GLN A 258 -19.45 -4.10 8.41
N ASN A 259 -18.41 -3.28 8.55
CA ASN A 259 -18.49 -1.96 9.16
C ASN A 259 -18.93 -0.89 8.13
N ASP A 260 -19.22 0.30 8.62
CA ASP A 260 -19.57 1.48 7.83
C ASP A 260 -18.36 2.21 7.22
N GLY A 261 -17.15 1.68 7.41
CA GLY A 261 -15.93 2.20 6.82
C GLY A 261 -14.80 1.16 6.74
N VAL A 262 -13.82 1.45 5.89
CA VAL A 262 -12.59 0.65 5.79
C VAL A 262 -11.64 0.93 6.96
N GLY A 263 -10.76 -0.04 7.26
CA GLY A 263 -9.74 0.06 8.30
C GLY A 263 -9.75 -1.11 9.28
N GLY A 264 -10.84 -1.88 9.36
CA GLY A 264 -10.95 -3.06 10.22
C GLY A 264 -10.68 -2.69 11.68
N GLN A 265 -9.62 -3.27 12.27
CA GLN A 265 -9.21 -2.96 13.64
C GLN A 265 -8.95 -1.47 13.88
N TRP A 266 -8.46 -0.75 12.86
CA TRP A 266 -8.10 0.68 12.95
C TRP A 266 -9.32 1.60 12.98
N LEU A 267 -10.51 1.09 12.69
CA LEU A 267 -11.76 1.80 12.85
C LEU A 267 -12.19 1.75 14.32
N TYR A 268 -11.69 2.69 15.13
CA TYR A 268 -12.01 2.78 16.55
C TYR A 268 -13.51 2.97 16.79
N ASP A 269 -14.08 2.15 17.68
CA ASP A 269 -15.46 2.27 18.16
C ASP A 269 -15.46 2.35 19.69
N PRO A 270 -15.97 3.44 20.30
CA PRO A 270 -16.03 3.57 21.75
C PRO A 270 -17.02 2.59 22.41
N LYS A 271 -17.90 1.94 21.65
CA LYS A 271 -18.85 0.96 22.17
C LYS A 271 -18.13 -0.30 22.66
N VAL A 272 -18.76 -0.93 23.65
CA VAL A 272 -18.40 -2.24 24.19
C VAL A 272 -19.64 -3.11 24.17
N ASP A 273 -19.46 -4.42 23.93
CA ASP A 273 -20.56 -5.37 23.81
C ASP A 273 -21.37 -5.42 25.13
N PRO A 274 -22.68 -5.07 25.14
CA PRO A 274 -23.48 -5.10 26.35
C PRO A 274 -23.73 -6.55 26.79
N GLY A 275 -23.31 -6.89 28.01
CA GLY A 275 -23.64 -8.17 28.65
C GLY A 275 -22.63 -9.31 28.47
N GLU A 276 -21.56 -9.13 27.67
CA GLU A 276 -20.47 -10.10 27.55
C GLU A 276 -19.11 -9.44 27.84
N PRO A 277 -18.68 -9.38 29.12
CA PRO A 277 -17.43 -8.75 29.53
C PRO A 277 -16.18 -9.33 28.84
N LEU A 278 -16.30 -10.56 28.33
CA LEU A 278 -15.24 -11.29 27.62
C LEU A 278 -15.26 -11.11 26.08
N GLY A 279 -16.19 -10.31 25.52
CA GLY A 279 -16.06 -9.70 24.19
C GLY A 279 -16.53 -10.51 22.98
N LEU A 280 -17.73 -11.12 23.03
CA LEU A 280 -18.20 -12.07 22.02
C LEU A 280 -19.32 -11.56 21.07
N ALA A 281 -19.76 -10.29 21.10
CA ALA A 281 -20.87 -9.84 20.23
C ALA A 281 -20.93 -8.33 19.88
N GLY A 282 -20.52 -7.96 18.65
CA GLY A 282 -20.94 -6.70 17.99
C GLY A 282 -19.79 -5.79 17.51
N VAL A 283 -18.80 -5.49 18.35
CA VAL A 283 -17.75 -4.51 18.02
C VAL A 283 -16.48 -5.18 17.50
N HIS A 284 -16.08 -4.91 16.24
CA HIS A 284 -14.89 -5.53 15.62
C HIS A 284 -13.57 -5.05 16.21
N SER A 285 -13.42 -3.74 16.43
CA SER A 285 -12.16 -3.14 16.87
C SER A 285 -11.87 -3.46 18.35
N GLY A 286 -10.65 -3.92 18.62
CA GLY A 286 -10.07 -4.03 19.96
C GLY A 286 -9.19 -2.84 20.35
N ILE A 287 -9.18 -1.76 19.55
CA ILE A 287 -8.37 -0.57 19.81
C ILE A 287 -9.00 0.29 20.92
N TYR A 288 -8.15 0.85 21.78
CA TYR A 288 -8.52 1.85 22.79
C TYR A 288 -8.07 3.25 22.38
N ALA A 289 -8.70 4.28 22.96
CA ALA A 289 -8.63 5.65 22.49
C ALA A 289 -7.20 6.22 22.45
N SER A 290 -6.38 5.86 23.42
CA SER A 290 -4.99 6.32 23.61
C SER A 290 -3.95 5.52 22.81
N LEU A 291 -4.36 4.47 22.07
CA LEU A 291 -3.44 3.57 21.38
C LEU A 291 -2.57 4.32 20.37
N ARG A 292 -1.27 4.03 20.41
CA ARG A 292 -0.28 4.47 19.43
C ARG A 292 0.32 3.26 18.74
N LEU A 293 0.85 3.47 17.53
CA LEU A 293 1.58 2.42 16.84
C LEU A 293 2.77 1.96 17.69
N ILE A 294 2.94 0.65 17.83
CA ILE A 294 4.09 0.05 18.52
C ILE A 294 5.34 -0.03 17.62
N VAL A 295 5.15 0.19 16.32
CA VAL A 295 6.21 0.24 15.30
C VAL A 295 6.24 1.62 14.63
N PRO A 296 7.40 2.08 14.14
CA PRO A 296 7.50 3.37 13.46
C PRO A 296 6.62 3.44 12.21
N ARG A 297 6.12 4.63 11.90
CA ARG A 297 5.30 4.88 10.69
C ARG A 297 6.00 4.46 9.39
N GLU A 298 7.32 4.59 9.34
CA GLU A 298 8.12 4.16 8.17
C GLU A 298 8.00 2.66 7.91
N VAL A 299 7.90 1.85 8.98
CA VAL A 299 7.74 0.39 8.89
C VAL A 299 6.30 0.02 8.53
N MET A 300 5.33 0.87 8.88
CA MET A 300 3.90 0.69 8.60
C MET A 300 3.47 1.19 7.22
N SER A 301 4.42 1.51 6.34
CA SER A 301 4.14 1.93 4.96
C SER A 301 3.91 0.72 4.03
N PHE A 302 2.96 0.82 3.11
CA PHE A 302 2.91 -0.03 1.90
C PHE A 302 4.10 0.27 0.98
N SER A 303 4.43 -0.67 0.09
CA SER A 303 5.61 -0.53 -0.79
C SER A 303 5.57 0.68 -1.71
N ASP A 304 4.37 1.01 -2.18
CA ASP A 304 4.04 1.98 -3.22
C ASP A 304 3.25 3.17 -2.66
N PHE A 305 3.07 3.22 -1.33
CA PHE A 305 2.36 4.30 -0.66
C PHE A 305 3.03 4.64 0.68
N PRO A 306 4.05 5.51 0.72
CA PRO A 306 4.77 5.82 1.94
C PRO A 306 3.93 6.54 3.00
N PHE A 307 4.12 6.20 4.28
CA PHE A 307 3.38 6.80 5.40
C PHE A 307 4.14 7.98 6.06
N TYR A 308 4.17 9.12 5.37
CA TYR A 308 4.84 10.33 5.85
C TYR A 308 3.99 11.15 6.83
N PRO A 309 4.63 11.96 7.71
CA PRO A 309 3.95 13.03 8.44
C PRO A 309 3.27 14.00 7.46
N ARG A 310 2.06 14.46 7.81
CA ARG A 310 1.30 15.47 7.05
C ARG A 310 0.99 16.66 7.95
N ASP A 311 0.85 17.83 7.35
CA ASP A 311 0.39 19.02 8.05
C ASP A 311 -1.02 18.82 8.62
N GLY A 312 -1.25 19.28 9.85
CA GLY A 312 -2.49 19.05 10.58
C GLY A 312 -2.71 17.59 11.04
N GLY A 313 -1.70 16.73 10.89
CA GLY A 313 -1.71 15.34 11.36
C GLY A 313 -0.94 15.10 12.65
N ASP A 314 -0.93 13.84 13.07
CA ASP A 314 0.00 13.37 14.09
C ASP A 314 1.41 13.22 13.49
N GLY A 315 2.26 14.22 13.71
CA GLY A 315 3.64 14.26 13.21
C GLY A 315 4.61 13.31 13.93
N ARG A 316 4.16 12.58 14.96
CA ARG A 316 5.05 11.67 15.72
C ARG A 316 5.50 10.50 14.84
N ARG A 317 6.69 9.98 15.14
CA ARG A 317 7.22 8.76 14.51
C ARG A 317 6.38 7.50 14.83
N TYR A 318 5.76 7.50 16.01
CA TYR A 318 4.81 6.49 16.49
C TYR A 318 3.48 7.19 16.72
N PRO A 319 2.68 7.44 15.67
CA PRO A 319 1.46 8.20 15.78
C PRO A 319 0.33 7.40 16.45
N GLY A 320 -0.77 8.07 16.77
CA GLY A 320 -2.02 7.46 17.25
C GLY A 320 -2.71 6.63 16.16
N HIS A 321 -3.61 5.73 16.57
CA HIS A 321 -4.39 4.89 15.64
C HIS A 321 -5.16 5.68 14.58
N GLY A 322 -5.71 6.85 14.94
CA GLY A 322 -6.46 7.70 14.01
C GLY A 322 -5.64 8.21 12.82
N GLU A 323 -4.34 8.45 13.00
CA GLU A 323 -3.43 8.85 11.92
C GLU A 323 -3.21 7.69 10.94
N PHE A 324 -3.12 6.46 11.45
CA PHE A 324 -2.96 5.29 10.59
C PHE A 324 -4.26 4.93 9.85
N LEU A 325 -5.42 5.09 10.50
CA LEU A 325 -6.71 4.98 9.83
C LEU A 325 -6.83 5.99 8.69
N ARG A 326 -6.41 7.24 8.92
CA ARG A 326 -6.38 8.28 7.88
C ARG A 326 -5.51 7.87 6.69
N TYR A 327 -4.32 7.32 6.96
CA TYR A 327 -3.43 6.78 5.94
C TYR A 327 -4.05 5.62 5.14
N ILE A 328 -4.77 4.69 5.78
CA ILE A 328 -5.48 3.60 5.09
C ILE A 328 -6.59 4.14 4.19
N ARG A 329 -7.36 5.14 4.66
CA ARG A 329 -8.42 5.77 3.86
C ARG A 329 -7.84 6.47 2.64
N GLU A 330 -6.76 7.24 2.81
CA GLU A 330 -6.05 7.90 1.71
C GLU A 330 -5.54 6.88 0.69
N PHE A 331 -4.99 5.73 1.15
CA PHE A 331 -4.62 4.63 0.27
C PHE A 331 -5.83 4.12 -0.54
N CYS A 332 -6.96 3.87 0.12
CA CYS A 332 -8.17 3.42 -0.56
C CYS A 332 -8.69 4.43 -1.60
N ASP A 333 -8.60 5.73 -1.31
CA ASP A 333 -9.02 6.81 -2.19
C ASP A 333 -8.08 6.93 -3.41
N VAL A 334 -6.76 6.94 -3.18
CA VAL A 334 -5.74 7.08 -4.24
C VAL A 334 -5.78 5.92 -5.24
N PHE A 335 -5.99 4.69 -4.75
CA PHE A 335 -6.01 3.49 -5.59
C PHE A 335 -7.41 3.08 -6.04
N GLY A 336 -8.46 3.86 -5.73
CA GLY A 336 -9.84 3.55 -6.12
C GLY A 336 -10.36 2.23 -5.55
N VAL A 337 -9.85 1.79 -4.40
CA VAL A 337 -10.22 0.51 -3.78
C VAL A 337 -11.71 0.50 -3.41
N MET A 338 -12.23 1.67 -3.03
CA MET A 338 -13.62 1.85 -2.61
C MET A 338 -14.63 1.46 -3.68
N ASP A 339 -14.28 1.50 -4.97
CA ASP A 339 -15.16 1.09 -6.08
C ASP A 339 -15.57 -0.39 -6.00
N ALA A 340 -14.73 -1.23 -5.38
CA ALA A 340 -15.00 -2.65 -5.18
C ALA A 340 -15.65 -2.96 -3.83
N VAL A 341 -15.70 -2.01 -2.89
CA VAL A 341 -16.09 -2.24 -1.49
C VAL A 341 -17.58 -2.02 -1.29
N ARG A 342 -18.24 -3.02 -0.69
CA ARG A 342 -19.61 -2.93 -0.17
C ARG A 342 -19.54 -2.87 1.35
N LEU A 343 -19.70 -1.67 1.89
CA LEU A 343 -19.77 -1.40 3.33
C LEU A 343 -21.08 -1.94 3.93
N ASN A 344 -21.15 -2.00 5.26
CA ASN A 344 -22.31 -2.47 6.03
C ASN A 344 -22.81 -3.86 5.59
N THR A 345 -21.92 -4.70 5.05
CA THR A 345 -22.26 -5.98 4.44
C THR A 345 -21.52 -7.13 5.14
N THR A 346 -22.23 -7.83 6.02
CA THR A 346 -21.69 -8.95 6.80
C THR A 346 -21.80 -10.26 6.00
N VAL A 347 -20.70 -11.01 5.91
CA VAL A 347 -20.69 -12.36 5.34
C VAL A 347 -21.26 -13.35 6.36
N LEU A 348 -22.28 -14.10 5.95
CA LEU A 348 -22.97 -15.08 6.79
C LEU A 348 -22.58 -16.52 6.49
N ARG A 349 -22.22 -16.82 5.23
CA ARG A 349 -21.76 -18.16 4.82
C ARG A 349 -20.93 -18.09 3.53
N VAL A 350 -19.86 -18.88 3.46
CA VAL A 350 -19.04 -19.15 2.28
C VAL A 350 -18.94 -20.66 2.14
N ALA A 351 -19.45 -21.23 1.05
CA ALA A 351 -19.46 -22.68 0.82
C ALA A 351 -19.11 -23.01 -0.63
N ALA A 352 -18.38 -24.11 -0.84
CA ALA A 352 -18.07 -24.61 -2.17
C ALA A 352 -19.32 -25.27 -2.81
N MET A 353 -19.54 -25.03 -4.09
CA MET A 353 -20.46 -25.77 -4.94
C MET A 353 -19.66 -26.68 -5.86
N ALA A 354 -20.00 -27.97 -5.88
CA ALA A 354 -19.52 -28.87 -6.91
C ALA A 354 -20.25 -28.55 -8.21
N ASN A 355 -19.52 -28.14 -9.25
CA ASN A 355 -20.07 -28.05 -10.59
C ASN A 355 -19.06 -28.55 -11.61
N ASP A 356 -19.50 -29.44 -12.51
CA ASP A 356 -18.94 -29.72 -13.85
C ASP A 356 -17.41 -29.55 -14.11
N GLY A 357 -16.55 -29.86 -13.13
CA GLY A 357 -15.10 -29.78 -13.24
C GLY A 357 -14.45 -28.46 -12.78
N SER A 358 -15.20 -27.50 -12.23
CA SER A 358 -14.67 -26.26 -11.64
C SER A 358 -15.23 -26.00 -10.23
N LEU A 359 -14.36 -25.66 -9.27
CA LEU A 359 -14.78 -25.33 -7.92
C LEU A 359 -15.31 -23.89 -7.90
N ARG A 360 -16.60 -23.70 -7.60
CA ARG A 360 -17.21 -22.37 -7.44
C ARG A 360 -17.61 -22.14 -6.00
N TRP A 361 -17.53 -20.90 -5.54
CA TRP A 361 -17.91 -20.51 -4.18
C TRP A 361 -19.20 -19.72 -4.16
N THR A 362 -20.06 -20.01 -3.19
CA THR A 362 -21.26 -19.23 -2.91
C THR A 362 -21.04 -18.42 -1.65
N VAL A 363 -21.23 -17.11 -1.75
CA VAL A 363 -21.13 -16.18 -0.63
C VAL A 363 -22.52 -15.65 -0.31
N ARG A 364 -23.02 -15.98 0.88
CA ARG A 364 -24.25 -15.41 1.44
C ARG A 364 -23.87 -14.27 2.37
N SER A 365 -24.45 -13.10 2.15
CA SER A 365 -24.22 -11.89 2.95
C SER A 365 -25.53 -11.18 3.30
N CYS A 366 -25.48 -10.27 4.26
CA CYS A 366 -26.57 -9.38 4.65
C CYS A 366 -26.06 -7.94 4.70
N THR A 367 -26.83 -6.99 4.14
CA THR A 367 -26.50 -5.56 4.16
C THR A 367 -27.44 -4.83 5.11
N ARG A 368 -26.89 -4.11 6.09
CA ARG A 368 -27.69 -3.28 7.01
C ARG A 368 -28.20 -2.03 6.27
N ARG A 369 -29.51 -1.78 6.28
CA ARG A 369 -30.12 -0.59 5.65
C ARG A 369 -30.65 0.38 6.72
N GLY A 370 -29.91 1.46 6.99
CA GLY A 370 -30.40 2.63 7.77
C GLY A 370 -30.73 2.35 9.25
N GLU A 371 -31.00 3.43 9.99
CA GLU A 371 -31.05 3.49 11.46
C GLU A 371 -32.19 2.70 12.15
N ASN A 372 -33.08 2.00 11.42
CA ASN A 372 -34.25 1.32 11.99
C ASN A 372 -34.21 -0.23 11.98
N ASP A 373 -33.09 -0.85 11.59
CA ASP A 373 -32.90 -2.29 11.80
C ASP A 373 -32.17 -2.55 13.13
N ASP A 374 -32.96 -2.66 14.20
CA ASP A 374 -32.57 -3.17 15.54
C ASP A 374 -32.45 -4.70 15.58
N GLY A 375 -32.29 -5.33 14.42
CA GLY A 375 -31.97 -6.75 14.34
C GLY A 375 -30.57 -7.00 14.88
N HIS A 376 -30.46 -7.60 16.06
CA HIS A 376 -29.25 -8.25 16.57
C HIS A 376 -28.80 -9.35 15.59
N HIS A 377 -28.03 -8.97 14.57
CA HIS A 377 -27.44 -9.91 13.61
C HIS A 377 -26.06 -10.32 14.14
N GLY A 378 -26.06 -11.31 15.04
CA GLY A 378 -24.84 -11.89 15.63
C GLY A 378 -23.98 -12.63 14.62
N GLY A 379 -23.19 -11.90 13.83
CA GLY A 379 -22.08 -12.45 13.07
C GLY A 379 -20.88 -12.66 14.00
N LYS A 380 -20.49 -13.91 14.24
CA LYS A 380 -19.22 -14.21 14.92
C LYS A 380 -18.05 -13.79 14.01
N ARG A 381 -16.98 -13.22 14.58
CA ARG A 381 -15.88 -12.49 13.88
C ARG A 381 -14.69 -13.39 13.54
N CYS A 382 -13.82 -12.93 12.63
CA CYS A 382 -12.55 -13.58 12.24
C CYS A 382 -11.54 -13.79 13.38
N SER A 383 -11.61 -12.93 14.41
CA SER A 383 -10.78 -12.98 15.61
C SER A 383 -11.66 -12.86 16.84
N THR A 384 -11.59 -13.85 17.73
CA THR A 384 -12.37 -13.90 18.98
C THR A 384 -11.44 -13.86 20.18
N PRO A 385 -11.76 -13.13 21.26
CA PRO A 385 -11.00 -13.18 22.50
C PRO A 385 -10.79 -14.61 22.99
N LEU A 386 -9.57 -14.94 23.44
CA LEU A 386 -9.30 -16.25 24.05
C LEU A 386 -9.96 -16.28 25.43
N SER A 387 -11.07 -17.00 25.54
CA SER A 387 -11.92 -17.06 26.75
C SER A 387 -11.39 -17.98 27.86
N SER A 388 -10.14 -18.44 27.79
CA SER A 388 -9.60 -19.41 28.74
C SER A 388 -8.58 -18.79 29.69
N PRO A 389 -8.86 -18.76 31.00
CA PRO A 389 -7.82 -18.82 32.00
C PRO A 389 -7.82 -20.15 32.74
N SER A 390 -6.62 -20.59 33.08
CA SER A 390 -6.31 -21.77 33.90
C SER A 390 -6.65 -21.61 35.38
N ALA A 391 -7.11 -20.43 35.82
CA ALA A 391 -7.51 -20.15 37.19
C ALA A 391 -9.02 -20.40 37.37
N ARG A 392 -9.42 -20.96 38.51
CA ARG A 392 -10.83 -21.15 38.90
C ARG A 392 -11.53 -19.78 38.99
N MET A 393 -12.12 -19.34 37.87
CA MET A 393 -12.81 -18.06 37.73
C MET A 393 -14.19 -18.03 38.39
N ASP A 394 -14.76 -19.20 38.71
CA ASP A 394 -16.16 -19.36 39.11
C ASP A 394 -16.56 -18.50 40.34
N ASN A 395 -15.57 -18.01 41.09
CA ASN A 395 -15.77 -17.25 42.32
C ASN A 395 -15.57 -15.72 42.17
N TRP A 396 -15.05 -15.19 41.04
CA TRP A 396 -14.85 -13.73 40.94
C TRP A 396 -16.17 -13.00 40.67
N ARG A 397 -16.57 -12.09 41.58
CA ARG A 397 -17.85 -11.34 41.47
C ARG A 397 -17.68 -9.85 41.14
N ARG A 398 -16.44 -9.34 41.09
CA ARG A 398 -16.16 -7.94 40.77
C ARG A 398 -15.98 -7.76 39.26
N ARG A 399 -15.65 -6.53 38.84
CA ARG A 399 -15.47 -6.20 37.43
C ARG A 399 -14.36 -7.07 36.82
N HIS A 400 -14.64 -7.61 35.66
CA HIS A 400 -13.66 -8.33 34.85
C HIS A 400 -13.96 -8.15 33.38
N LEU A 401 -12.95 -8.09 32.53
CA LEU A 401 -13.11 -7.91 31.10
C LEU A 401 -11.92 -8.43 30.31
N HIS A 402 -12.10 -8.72 29.02
CA HIS A 402 -10.97 -8.92 28.11
C HIS A 402 -10.42 -7.57 27.60
N SER A 403 -9.14 -7.54 27.24
CA SER A 403 -8.47 -6.38 26.62
C SER A 403 -9.19 -5.86 25.37
N HIS A 404 -9.91 -6.74 24.66
CA HIS A 404 -10.80 -6.37 23.54
C HIS A 404 -11.84 -5.33 23.91
N SER A 405 -12.33 -5.32 25.16
CA SER A 405 -13.38 -4.42 25.65
C SER A 405 -12.80 -3.19 26.38
N TYR A 406 -11.47 -3.08 26.50
CA TYR A 406 -10.84 -1.88 27.06
C TYR A 406 -10.90 -0.72 26.06
N ARG A 407 -11.26 0.49 26.52
CA ARG A 407 -11.44 1.67 25.66
C ARG A 407 -10.74 2.92 26.17
N VAL A 408 -10.92 3.24 27.44
CA VAL A 408 -10.37 4.44 28.07
C VAL A 408 -9.91 4.11 29.50
N PRO A 409 -8.80 4.71 29.96
CA PRO A 409 -8.27 4.46 31.29
C PRO A 409 -9.15 5.07 32.38
N ASP A 410 -9.81 6.21 32.14
CA ASP A 410 -10.55 6.98 33.15
C ASP A 410 -11.64 6.18 33.89
N SER A 411 -12.19 5.13 33.27
CA SER A 411 -13.15 4.24 33.93
C SER A 411 -12.57 3.37 35.04
N PHE A 412 -11.24 3.38 35.24
CA PHE A 412 -10.50 2.64 36.26
C PHE A 412 -9.83 3.58 37.28
N ARG A 413 -10.23 4.86 37.30
CA ARG A 413 -9.62 5.87 38.16
C ARG A 413 -9.76 5.48 39.63
N GLY A 414 -8.63 5.39 40.34
CA GLY A 414 -8.59 5.00 41.74
C GLY A 414 -8.82 3.50 42.03
N GLU A 415 -8.98 2.66 41.01
CA GLU A 415 -9.12 1.21 41.18
C GLU A 415 -7.77 0.50 41.34
N VAL A 416 -7.76 -0.65 42.02
CA VAL A 416 -6.69 -1.65 41.94
C VAL A 416 -7.00 -2.61 40.78
N VAL A 417 -6.18 -2.57 39.72
CA VAL A 417 -6.43 -3.34 38.50
C VAL A 417 -5.39 -4.46 38.35
N VAL A 418 -5.86 -5.69 38.10
CA VAL A 418 -4.99 -6.83 37.78
C VAL A 418 -5.07 -7.15 36.29
N ALA A 419 -3.98 -6.93 35.56
CA ALA A 419 -3.86 -7.26 34.15
C ALA A 419 -3.22 -8.65 33.97
N VAL A 420 -3.90 -9.57 33.30
CA VAL A 420 -3.43 -10.95 33.08
C VAL A 420 -2.76 -11.06 31.72
N GLY A 421 -1.44 -11.28 31.70
CA GLY A 421 -0.63 -11.36 30.49
C GLY A 421 0.21 -10.12 30.24
N CYS A 422 1.43 -10.31 29.73
CA CYS A 422 2.42 -9.24 29.51
C CYS A 422 3.02 -9.30 28.09
N HIS A 423 2.17 -9.58 27.11
CA HIS A 423 2.48 -9.34 25.70
C HIS A 423 2.15 -7.88 25.32
N GLU A 424 2.09 -7.54 24.03
CA GLU A 424 1.91 -6.14 23.57
C GLU A 424 0.71 -5.45 24.23
N SER A 425 -0.48 -6.06 24.20
CA SER A 425 -1.68 -5.47 24.83
C SER A 425 -1.54 -5.28 26.33
N GLY A 426 -1.01 -6.28 27.04
CA GLY A 426 -0.88 -6.24 28.49
C GLY A 426 0.11 -5.18 28.98
N LYS A 427 1.23 -5.01 28.26
CA LYS A 427 2.20 -3.95 28.54
C LYS A 427 1.61 -2.57 28.32
N ASP A 428 0.99 -2.35 27.17
CA ASP A 428 0.53 -1.01 26.77
C ASP A 428 -0.70 -0.57 27.58
N ILE A 429 -1.67 -1.46 27.80
CA ILE A 429 -2.84 -1.18 28.66
C ILE A 429 -2.40 -0.91 30.10
N ALA A 430 -1.43 -1.65 30.66
CA ALA A 430 -0.98 -1.42 32.01
C ALA A 430 -0.27 -0.06 32.18
N VAL A 431 0.49 0.38 31.17
CA VAL A 431 1.09 1.73 31.14
C VAL A 431 0.04 2.82 30.95
N ASP A 432 -1.05 2.53 30.23
CA ASP A 432 -2.13 3.50 30.08
C ASP A 432 -2.94 3.65 31.38
N LEU A 433 -3.21 2.54 32.06
CA LEU A 433 -3.89 2.49 33.36
C LEU A 433 -3.07 3.12 34.49
N SER A 434 -1.73 3.00 34.48
CA SER A 434 -0.88 3.56 35.54
C SER A 434 -1.00 5.08 35.68
N LYS A 435 -1.57 5.77 34.69
CA LYS A 435 -1.85 7.22 34.72
C LYS A 435 -3.04 7.60 35.60
N VAL A 436 -3.94 6.66 35.91
CA VAL A 436 -5.21 6.95 36.61
C VAL A 436 -5.60 5.94 37.70
N ALA A 437 -5.18 4.68 37.59
CA ALA A 437 -5.46 3.63 38.57
C ALA A 437 -4.64 3.83 39.85
N MET A 438 -5.18 3.36 40.99
CA MET A 438 -4.47 3.42 42.26
C MET A 438 -3.25 2.49 42.25
N GLU A 439 -3.45 1.23 41.85
CA GLU A 439 -2.39 0.24 41.64
C GLU A 439 -2.70 -0.62 40.41
N VAL A 440 -1.67 -1.02 39.68
CA VAL A 440 -1.78 -1.93 38.53
C VAL A 440 -0.83 -3.11 38.74
N HIS A 441 -1.37 -4.33 38.79
CA HIS A 441 -0.60 -5.56 38.91
C HIS A 441 -0.64 -6.37 37.62
N ILE A 442 0.50 -6.57 36.98
CA ILE A 442 0.62 -7.39 35.78
C ILE A 442 1.00 -8.82 36.21
N SER A 443 0.10 -9.76 35.99
CA SER A 443 0.32 -11.20 36.21
C SER A 443 0.97 -11.84 34.98
N VAL A 444 2.10 -12.51 35.19
CA VAL A 444 2.85 -13.25 34.15
C VAL A 444 3.10 -14.70 34.56
N LYS A 445 3.26 -15.61 33.59
CA LYS A 445 3.59 -17.02 33.87
C LYS A 445 4.87 -17.17 34.70
N SER A 446 5.90 -16.41 34.32
CA SER A 446 7.18 -16.34 34.99
C SER A 446 7.64 -14.89 35.01
N VAL A 447 7.95 -14.37 36.19
CA VAL A 447 8.51 -13.01 36.34
C VAL A 447 9.92 -12.96 35.78
N ASP A 448 10.64 -14.09 35.81
CA ASP A 448 12.00 -14.18 35.31
C ASP A 448 12.10 -14.00 33.79
N ASP A 449 11.09 -14.47 33.07
CA ASP A 449 11.03 -14.40 31.61
C ASP A 449 10.57 -13.03 31.07
N VAL A 450 10.28 -12.07 31.96
CA VAL A 450 9.85 -10.73 31.55
C VAL A 450 11.05 -9.94 31.01
N ALA A 451 10.91 -9.47 29.76
CA ALA A 451 11.92 -8.68 29.06
C ALA A 451 12.44 -7.49 29.90
N ALA A 452 13.75 -7.24 29.86
CA ALA A 452 14.41 -6.19 30.62
C ALA A 452 13.80 -4.79 30.41
N GLY A 453 13.35 -4.50 29.18
CA GLY A 453 12.64 -3.26 28.86
C GLY A 453 11.36 -3.07 29.69
N MET A 454 10.60 -4.14 29.92
CA MET A 454 9.38 -4.07 30.73
C MET A 454 9.70 -3.92 32.22
N ARG A 455 10.73 -4.61 32.73
CA ARG A 455 11.19 -4.41 34.12
C ARG A 455 11.60 -2.96 34.39
N LYS A 456 12.24 -2.31 33.41
CA LYS A 456 12.59 -0.88 33.46
C LYS A 456 11.35 0.02 33.40
N THR A 457 10.31 -0.35 32.66
CA THR A 457 9.04 0.38 32.65
C THR A 457 8.36 0.31 34.01
N VAL A 458 8.33 -0.88 34.62
CA VAL A 458 7.77 -1.10 35.96
C VAL A 458 8.51 -0.28 37.01
N SER A 459 9.84 -0.26 37.00
CA SER A 459 10.61 0.53 37.97
C SER A 459 10.45 2.06 37.82
N ARG A 460 9.91 2.54 36.69
CA ARG A 460 9.62 3.96 36.45
C ARG A 460 8.23 4.39 36.93
N HIS A 461 7.35 3.45 37.28
CA HIS A 461 5.99 3.74 37.72
C HIS A 461 5.79 3.16 39.13
N HIS A 462 5.57 4.04 40.10
CA HIS A 462 5.46 3.65 41.51
C HIS A 462 4.25 2.77 41.83
N ASN A 463 3.20 2.84 41.00
CA ASN A 463 1.95 2.10 41.12
C ASN A 463 1.83 0.93 40.13
N LEU A 464 2.93 0.51 39.50
CA LEU A 464 2.94 -0.62 38.58
C LEU A 464 3.78 -1.76 39.16
N HIS A 465 3.21 -2.97 39.20
CA HIS A 465 3.82 -4.12 39.85
C HIS A 465 3.79 -5.36 38.95
N LEU A 466 4.89 -6.11 38.93
CA LEU A 466 4.92 -7.45 38.32
C LEU A 466 4.58 -8.49 39.38
N ARG A 467 3.72 -9.43 39.01
CA ARG A 467 3.32 -10.57 39.85
C ARG A 467 3.45 -11.87 39.05
N PRO A 468 3.76 -13.01 39.70
CA PRO A 468 3.70 -14.31 39.05
C PRO A 468 2.24 -14.66 38.73
N GLN A 469 2.03 -15.85 38.15
CA GLN A 469 0.71 -16.26 37.70
C GLN A 469 -0.30 -16.24 38.86
N ILE A 470 -1.53 -15.81 38.56
CA ILE A 470 -2.65 -15.90 39.50
C ILE A 470 -2.91 -17.38 39.83
N ASP A 471 -2.91 -17.69 41.12
CA ASP A 471 -3.29 -18.98 41.66
C ASP A 471 -4.81 -19.06 41.88
N CYS A 472 -5.40 -18.02 42.50
CA CYS A 472 -6.81 -18.00 42.84
C CYS A 472 -7.43 -16.60 42.76
N LEU A 473 -8.69 -16.54 42.30
CA LEU A 473 -9.56 -15.36 42.39
C LEU A 473 -10.65 -15.65 43.40
N CYS A 474 -10.73 -14.85 44.48
CA CYS A 474 -11.66 -15.05 45.58
C CYS A 474 -12.92 -14.19 45.45
N GLU A 475 -14.03 -14.64 46.07
CA GLU A 475 -15.32 -13.92 46.04
C GLU A 475 -15.27 -12.53 46.69
N ASP A 476 -14.40 -12.37 47.69
CA ASP A 476 -14.22 -11.10 48.42
C ASP A 476 -13.44 -10.05 47.61
N GLY A 477 -12.94 -10.40 46.42
CA GLY A 477 -12.09 -9.55 45.59
C GLY A 477 -10.59 -9.76 45.78
N THR A 478 -10.18 -10.72 46.61
CA THR A 478 -8.76 -11.06 46.77
C THR A 478 -8.25 -11.83 45.56
N VAL A 479 -7.13 -11.37 45.01
CA VAL A 479 -6.32 -12.05 43.99
C VAL A 479 -5.10 -12.63 44.68
N VAL A 480 -4.95 -13.95 44.60
CA VAL A 480 -3.81 -14.70 45.16
C VAL A 480 -2.88 -15.10 44.02
N PHE A 481 -1.60 -14.78 44.15
CA PHE A 481 -0.57 -15.11 43.18
C PHE A 481 0.23 -16.34 43.61
N ALA A 482 0.94 -16.98 42.67
CA ALA A 482 1.69 -18.20 42.92
C ALA A 482 2.84 -18.07 43.94
N ASP A 483 3.32 -16.86 44.22
CA ASP A 483 4.29 -16.57 45.29
C ASP A 483 3.63 -16.39 46.68
N GLY A 484 2.31 -16.56 46.78
CA GLY A 484 1.52 -16.34 47.98
C GLY A 484 1.14 -14.88 48.23
N ALA A 485 1.56 -13.93 47.38
CA ALA A 485 1.14 -12.55 47.50
C ALA A 485 -0.39 -12.43 47.32
N ARG A 486 -1.00 -11.50 48.06
CA ARG A 486 -2.45 -11.27 48.03
C ARG A 486 -2.72 -9.79 47.82
N VAL A 487 -3.62 -9.49 46.90
CA VAL A 487 -4.06 -8.12 46.59
C VAL A 487 -5.57 -8.09 46.53
N VAL A 488 -6.22 -7.10 47.16
CA VAL A 488 -7.66 -6.87 46.97
C VAL A 488 -7.83 -6.03 45.70
N GLY A 489 -8.26 -6.67 44.62
CA GLY A 489 -8.45 -6.04 43.31
C GLY A 489 -9.89 -5.59 43.08
N ASP A 490 -10.09 -4.49 42.36
CA ASP A 490 -11.40 -4.02 41.93
C ASP A 490 -11.77 -4.58 40.55
N SER A 491 -10.78 -4.69 39.67
CA SER A 491 -10.95 -5.09 38.28
C SER A 491 -9.88 -6.10 37.83
N VAL A 492 -10.28 -7.08 37.01
CA VAL A 492 -9.37 -7.98 36.28
C VAL A 492 -9.47 -7.76 34.77
N ILE A 493 -8.36 -7.53 34.10
CA ILE A 493 -8.30 -7.38 32.63
C ILE A 493 -7.50 -8.52 32.00
N TYR A 494 -8.15 -9.36 31.21
CA TYR A 494 -7.50 -10.45 30.48
C TYR A 494 -6.84 -9.92 29.21
N CYS A 495 -5.50 -9.91 29.19
CA CYS A 495 -4.66 -9.56 28.05
C CYS A 495 -4.06 -10.83 27.44
N THR A 496 -4.91 -11.84 27.24
CA THR A 496 -4.55 -13.24 26.93
C THR A 496 -4.48 -13.55 25.44
N GLY A 497 -4.91 -12.61 24.58
CA GLY A 497 -4.82 -12.72 23.12
C GLY A 497 -6.13 -13.14 22.47
N TYR A 498 -6.03 -13.67 21.25
CA TYR A 498 -7.16 -13.94 20.38
C TYR A 498 -6.98 -15.27 19.63
N ASP A 499 -8.11 -15.89 19.32
CA ASP A 499 -8.23 -17.07 18.48
C ASP A 499 -8.71 -16.71 17.08
N TYR A 500 -8.23 -17.45 16.08
CA TYR A 500 -8.85 -17.44 14.77
C TYR A 500 -10.23 -18.09 14.84
N SER A 501 -11.20 -17.49 14.17
CA SER A 501 -12.56 -18.02 14.10
C SER A 501 -13.16 -17.68 12.74
N TYR A 502 -13.52 -18.68 11.94
CA TYR A 502 -14.13 -18.45 10.62
C TYR A 502 -15.54 -19.06 10.58
N PRO A 503 -16.48 -18.55 11.37
CA PRO A 503 -17.80 -19.17 11.58
C PRO A 503 -18.68 -19.15 10.32
N PHE A 504 -18.36 -18.27 9.37
CA PHE A 504 -19.03 -18.22 8.07
C PHE A 504 -18.43 -19.21 7.05
N LEU A 505 -17.26 -19.79 7.31
CA LEU A 505 -16.54 -20.58 6.32
C LEU A 505 -16.89 -22.08 6.44
N ASP A 506 -17.48 -22.63 5.39
CA ASP A 506 -17.85 -24.04 5.27
C ASP A 506 -17.02 -24.69 4.16
N THR A 507 -15.94 -25.38 4.55
CA THR A 507 -15.03 -26.07 3.63
C THR A 507 -15.18 -27.59 3.66
N GLY A 508 -16.22 -28.14 4.31
CA GLY A 508 -16.33 -29.59 4.52
C GLY A 508 -15.12 -30.22 5.25
N GLY A 509 -14.44 -29.47 6.12
CA GLY A 509 -13.26 -29.92 6.86
C GLY A 509 -11.91 -29.74 6.16
N ALA A 510 -11.87 -29.23 4.92
CA ALA A 510 -10.60 -28.94 4.23
C ALA A 510 -9.73 -27.86 4.90
N VAL A 511 -10.32 -26.99 5.72
CA VAL A 511 -9.63 -26.02 6.58
C VAL A 511 -10.22 -26.14 7.98
N THR A 512 -9.35 -26.27 8.98
CA THR A 512 -9.74 -26.29 10.40
C THR A 512 -8.94 -25.26 11.19
N VAL A 513 -9.46 -24.92 12.37
CA VAL A 513 -8.71 -24.20 13.41
C VAL A 513 -8.57 -25.15 14.60
N ASP A 514 -7.35 -25.62 14.86
CA ASP A 514 -7.02 -26.51 15.97
C ASP A 514 -5.95 -25.85 16.84
N ASP A 515 -6.26 -25.54 18.10
CA ASP A 515 -5.38 -24.79 19.02
C ASP A 515 -4.75 -23.56 18.34
N ASN A 516 -5.60 -22.68 17.79
CA ASN A 516 -5.19 -21.44 17.09
C ASN A 516 -4.27 -21.66 15.84
N ARG A 517 -4.14 -22.90 15.34
CA ARG A 517 -3.52 -23.24 14.06
C ARG A 517 -4.60 -23.34 12.98
N VAL A 518 -4.59 -22.43 12.01
CA VAL A 518 -5.41 -22.49 10.79
C VAL A 518 -4.71 -23.38 9.77
N GLY A 519 -5.35 -24.44 9.30
CA GLY A 519 -4.66 -25.34 8.40
C GLY A 519 -5.48 -26.47 7.77
N PRO A 520 -4.83 -27.23 6.88
CA PRO A 520 -3.47 -27.02 6.37
C PRO A 520 -3.36 -25.80 5.42
N LEU A 521 -2.34 -24.94 5.57
CA LEU A 521 -2.10 -23.78 4.72
C LEU A 521 -0.68 -23.77 4.15
N PHE A 522 -0.55 -23.97 2.84
CA PHE A 522 0.71 -23.78 2.12
C PHE A 522 1.16 -22.33 2.23
N LYS A 523 2.33 -22.12 2.84
CA LYS A 523 2.92 -20.81 3.13
C LYS A 523 1.93 -19.85 3.80
N HIS A 524 1.11 -20.38 4.73
CA HIS A 524 0.10 -19.62 5.48
C HIS A 524 -0.94 -18.87 4.61
N THR A 525 -1.11 -19.29 3.36
CA THR A 525 -1.93 -18.57 2.36
C THR A 525 -2.92 -19.49 1.67
N PHE A 526 -2.48 -20.62 1.11
CA PHE A 526 -3.33 -21.47 0.28
C PHE A 526 -3.67 -22.80 0.96
N PRO A 527 -4.94 -23.14 1.18
CA PRO A 527 -5.33 -24.51 1.52
C PRO A 527 -5.06 -25.44 0.33
N PRO A 528 -4.18 -26.46 0.44
CA PRO A 528 -3.77 -27.24 -0.72
C PRO A 528 -4.93 -27.88 -1.50
N ALA A 529 -5.99 -28.30 -0.82
CA ALA A 529 -7.15 -28.94 -1.42
C ALA A 529 -8.14 -27.97 -2.11
N LEU A 530 -8.02 -26.66 -1.86
CA LEU A 530 -8.94 -25.63 -2.35
C LEU A 530 -8.24 -24.57 -3.21
N ALA A 531 -6.96 -24.75 -3.49
CA ALA A 531 -6.15 -23.77 -4.20
C ALA A 531 -6.24 -23.97 -5.73
N PRO A 532 -6.28 -22.89 -6.52
CA PRO A 532 -6.17 -21.49 -6.11
C PRO A 532 -7.48 -20.78 -5.74
N GLU A 533 -8.63 -21.46 -5.83
CA GLU A 533 -9.97 -20.87 -5.70
C GLU A 533 -10.27 -20.32 -4.30
N HIS A 534 -9.50 -20.73 -3.28
CA HIS A 534 -9.57 -20.19 -1.94
C HIS A 534 -8.17 -19.85 -1.40
N SER A 535 -8.04 -18.72 -0.73
CA SER A 535 -6.80 -18.28 -0.10
C SER A 535 -7.08 -17.36 1.10
N PHE A 536 -6.10 -17.27 1.99
CA PHE A 536 -6.12 -16.42 3.18
C PHE A 536 -5.01 -15.37 3.10
N VAL A 537 -5.35 -14.12 3.41
CA VAL A 537 -4.39 -13.04 3.63
C VAL A 537 -4.47 -12.63 5.09
N GLY A 538 -3.31 -12.46 5.73
CA GLY A 538 -3.23 -11.96 7.11
C GLY A 538 -3.36 -12.98 8.22
N VAL A 539 -3.21 -14.29 7.91
CA VAL A 539 -3.09 -15.32 8.96
C VAL A 539 -1.82 -15.12 9.80
N PRO A 540 -0.60 -14.89 9.26
CA PRO A 540 0.59 -14.78 10.09
C PRO A 540 0.56 -13.69 11.18
N LYS A 541 1.09 -14.04 12.36
CA LYS A 541 1.29 -13.16 13.52
C LYS A 541 2.75 -12.73 13.62
N LYS A 542 3.01 -11.66 14.37
CA LYS A 542 4.35 -11.07 14.58
C LYS A 542 5.05 -10.71 13.25
N VAL A 543 4.30 -10.11 12.34
CA VAL A 543 4.79 -9.62 11.05
C VAL A 543 4.63 -8.10 10.95
N VAL A 544 5.37 -7.48 10.04
CA VAL A 544 5.09 -6.09 9.62
C VAL A 544 3.87 -6.13 8.71
N VAL A 545 2.71 -5.79 9.28
CA VAL A 545 1.39 -6.07 8.70
C VAL A 545 1.21 -5.55 7.27
N PRO A 546 1.36 -4.24 6.96
CA PRO A 546 1.07 -3.74 5.61
C PRO A 546 1.92 -4.43 4.54
N ARG A 547 3.23 -4.56 4.78
CA ARG A 547 4.18 -5.16 3.84
C ARG A 547 3.95 -6.66 3.65
N PHE A 548 3.68 -7.38 4.72
CA PHE A 548 3.46 -8.82 4.61
C PHE A 548 2.15 -9.13 3.88
N TYR A 549 1.09 -8.40 4.21
CA TYR A 549 -0.24 -8.63 3.63
C TYR A 549 -0.26 -8.21 2.17
N GLU A 550 0.44 -7.13 1.82
CA GLU A 550 0.67 -6.71 0.44
C GLU A 550 1.34 -7.82 -0.41
N VAL A 551 2.38 -8.47 0.12
CA VAL A 551 3.07 -9.57 -0.59
C VAL A 551 2.15 -10.78 -0.76
N GLN A 552 1.37 -11.15 0.27
CA GLN A 552 0.38 -12.22 0.15
C GLN A 552 -0.68 -11.89 -0.90
N ALA A 553 -1.24 -10.68 -0.87
CA ALA A 553 -2.26 -10.24 -1.83
C ALA A 553 -1.72 -10.22 -3.28
N LYS A 554 -0.50 -9.70 -3.49
CA LYS A 554 0.17 -9.72 -4.81
C LYS A 554 0.39 -11.14 -5.31
N TRP A 555 0.81 -12.06 -4.43
CA TRP A 555 1.00 -13.46 -4.80
C TRP A 555 -0.33 -14.13 -5.18
N VAL A 556 -1.39 -13.92 -4.38
CA VAL A 556 -2.74 -14.43 -4.69
C VAL A 556 -3.22 -13.92 -6.04
N ALA A 557 -3.10 -12.62 -6.30
CA ALA A 557 -3.51 -12.02 -7.56
C ALA A 557 -2.75 -12.61 -8.76
N GLN A 558 -1.43 -12.82 -8.64
CA GLN A 558 -0.61 -13.44 -9.69
C GLN A 558 -1.00 -14.90 -9.95
N VAL A 559 -1.39 -15.64 -8.92
CA VAL A 559 -1.86 -17.02 -9.08
C VAL A 559 -3.23 -17.05 -9.77
N LEU A 560 -4.18 -16.22 -9.32
CA LEU A 560 -5.52 -16.15 -9.91
C LEU A 560 -5.50 -15.66 -11.36
N SER A 561 -4.56 -14.78 -11.72
CA SER A 561 -4.39 -14.31 -13.10
C SER A 561 -3.58 -15.27 -13.98
N GLY A 562 -3.16 -16.42 -13.47
CA GLY A 562 -2.33 -17.39 -14.18
C GLY A 562 -0.87 -16.97 -14.42
N ARG A 563 -0.43 -15.82 -13.89
CA ARG A 563 0.96 -15.32 -14.02
C ARG A 563 1.95 -16.15 -13.19
N ARG A 564 1.47 -16.75 -12.10
CA ARG A 564 2.23 -17.73 -11.30
C ARG A 564 1.45 -19.02 -11.17
N ARG A 565 2.17 -20.14 -11.21
CA ARG A 565 1.61 -21.47 -10.95
C ARG A 565 1.96 -21.90 -9.54
N LEU A 566 0.97 -22.48 -8.85
CA LEU A 566 1.21 -23.18 -7.60
C LEU A 566 1.86 -24.56 -7.87
N PRO A 567 2.62 -25.11 -6.92
CA PRO A 567 3.04 -26.50 -6.97
C PRO A 567 1.83 -27.45 -6.98
N LEU A 568 2.07 -28.72 -7.35
CA LEU A 568 1.07 -29.78 -7.19
C LEU A 568 0.60 -29.88 -5.73
N VAL A 569 -0.66 -30.26 -5.53
CA VAL A 569 -1.31 -30.39 -4.21
C VAL A 569 -0.47 -31.24 -3.25
N GLU A 570 0.05 -32.37 -3.73
CA GLU A 570 0.94 -33.25 -2.94
C GLU A 570 2.19 -32.53 -2.44
N LYS A 571 2.85 -31.73 -3.29
CA LYS A 571 4.03 -30.95 -2.90
C LYS A 571 3.69 -29.85 -1.89
N MET A 572 2.52 -29.22 -2.05
CA MET A 572 2.04 -28.23 -1.09
C MET A 572 1.78 -28.87 0.28
N LEU A 573 1.13 -30.04 0.32
CA LEU A 573 0.89 -30.81 1.54
C LEU A 573 2.19 -31.23 2.21
N SER A 574 3.13 -31.82 1.45
CA SER A 574 4.44 -32.22 1.99
C SER A 574 5.20 -31.02 2.60
N SER A 575 5.14 -29.84 1.98
CA SER A 575 5.74 -28.63 2.54
C SER A 575 5.07 -28.18 3.83
N VAL A 576 3.75 -28.35 3.98
CA VAL A 576 3.02 -28.02 5.22
C VAL A 576 3.39 -28.99 6.33
N GLU A 577 3.43 -30.29 6.02
CA GLU A 577 3.81 -31.35 6.96
C GLU A 577 5.26 -31.21 7.43
N GLU A 578 6.18 -30.89 6.53
CA GLU A 578 7.59 -30.62 6.88
C GLU A 578 7.72 -29.40 7.79
N TYR A 579 6.97 -28.32 7.51
CA TYR A 579 6.94 -27.15 8.38
C TYR A 579 6.44 -27.50 9.79
N HIS A 580 5.31 -28.23 9.90
CA HIS A 580 4.79 -28.66 11.20
C HIS A 580 5.75 -29.58 11.95
N ARG A 581 6.34 -30.57 11.27
CA ARG A 581 7.36 -31.47 11.87
C ARG A 581 8.56 -30.69 12.40
N THR A 582 9.00 -29.65 11.68
CA THR A 582 10.11 -28.79 12.10
C THR A 582 9.76 -28.00 13.37
N GLN A 583 8.53 -27.45 13.44
CA GLN A 583 8.04 -26.73 14.63
C GLN A 583 7.91 -27.67 15.84
N GLU A 584 7.37 -28.88 15.63
CA GLU A 584 7.22 -29.90 16.67
C GLU A 584 8.58 -30.39 17.19
N ALA A 585 9.54 -30.63 16.28
CA ALA A 585 10.92 -30.97 16.66
C ALA A 585 11.63 -29.85 17.44
N ALA A 586 11.27 -28.59 17.19
CA ALA A 586 11.74 -27.44 17.95
C ALA A 586 10.96 -27.19 19.25
N GLY A 587 9.97 -28.04 19.58
CA GLY A 587 9.14 -27.90 20.78
C GLY A 587 8.17 -26.73 20.76
N VAL A 588 7.83 -26.20 19.57
CA VAL A 588 6.92 -25.05 19.43
C VAL A 588 5.46 -25.52 19.50
N PRO A 589 4.66 -25.00 20.46
CA PRO A 589 3.22 -25.34 20.57
C PRO A 589 2.40 -24.97 19.32
N LYS A 590 1.31 -25.70 19.07
CA LYS A 590 0.45 -25.51 17.88
C LYS A 590 -0.07 -24.08 17.73
N GLN A 591 -0.49 -23.44 18.82
CA GLN A 591 -0.94 -22.04 18.81
C GLN A 591 0.05 -20.99 18.26
N PHE A 592 1.34 -21.34 18.13
CA PHE A 592 2.37 -20.47 17.56
C PHE A 592 2.74 -20.83 16.12
N SER A 593 1.98 -21.70 15.45
CA SER A 593 2.28 -22.17 14.08
C SER A 593 2.22 -21.09 13.01
N HIS A 594 1.74 -19.88 13.36
CA HIS A 594 1.66 -18.73 12.48
C HIS A 594 2.51 -17.56 12.97
N ASP A 595 3.31 -17.75 14.02
CA ASP A 595 4.26 -16.76 14.51
C ASP A 595 5.54 -16.85 13.68
N LEU A 596 5.69 -15.95 12.71
CA LEU A 596 6.85 -15.98 11.80
C LEU A 596 8.10 -15.28 12.34
N TRP A 597 7.95 -14.56 13.45
CA TRP A 597 9.05 -13.95 14.18
C TRP A 597 9.15 -14.58 15.57
N THR A 598 10.19 -15.36 15.79
CA THR A 598 10.58 -15.78 17.14
C THR A 598 11.59 -14.77 17.68
N SER A 599 11.27 -14.16 18.82
CA SER A 599 12.31 -13.53 19.64
C SER A 599 13.24 -14.66 20.09
N ARG A 600 14.43 -14.74 19.49
CA ARG A 600 15.56 -15.41 20.14
C ARG A 600 16.00 -14.60 21.34
#